data_AF-A0A2D0BGR8-F1
#
_entry.id   AF-A0A2D0BGR8-F1
#
_cell.length_a   1.000
_cell.length_b   1.000
_cell.length_c   1.000
_cell.angle_alpha   90.00
_cell.angle_beta   90.00
_cell.angle_gamma   90.00
#
_symmetry.space_group_name_H-M   'P 1'
#
loop_
_entity.id
_entity.type
_entity.pdbx_description
1 polymer ?
#
loop_
_entity_poly.entity_id
_entity_poly.type
_entity_poly.pdbx_seq_one_letter_code
_entity_poly.pdbx_strand_id
1 'polypeptide(L)'
;MISITHTGNLFLDTCLSIMYFFLVSYPILGGFVWFIGVWCYVFLYKHKQKEWVDVPLSVEPFITIMVPAHNEEIVIEDTIEYLMTKLNYHNYEVLVTDDGSTDQTPEILARLMKKYANLRVVRIEKNKGKAHAFNIGLAFAKGKLILSNDADTVPEPDALIRYVNYFIRPGARHIAAVTANMDVQNRTKLIAKSQTVEFSSIVGIIKRTQSAVFGGLYAYSGANTMYRKEALIDVGGFRQDRATEDISIAWDHQLNDWVSVFAPGIIFFMEVPVTLKMLYRQRKRWAKGGTEVWLTNFKKVMLHPFKHIGRTIIFIDQTLSIVWSIFFCISVVLFAGLIGHYVYQGNYEQIYITFTFSFVFICFEMVAGFFQLLASLIVDDRRRKLKYLLFAPLYMLLFWIVNAITIVTTFIPAVKTILGYGSGTWKSPERTKK
;
A
#
# COMPACT_ATOMS: atom_id res chain seq x y z
N MET A 1 26.86 -25.52 18.93
CA MET A 1 26.10 -24.67 17.98
C MET A 1 26.42 -25.20 16.59
N ILE A 2 25.43 -25.72 15.86
CA ILE A 2 25.66 -26.29 14.52
C ILE A 2 26.03 -25.12 13.61
N SER A 3 27.30 -25.02 13.25
CA SER A 3 27.78 -23.99 12.35
C SER A 3 27.55 -24.46 10.92
N ILE A 4 26.74 -23.71 10.17
CA ILE A 4 26.44 -24.01 8.76
C ILE A 4 27.65 -23.65 7.88
N THR A 5 28.51 -22.74 8.36
CA THR A 5 29.73 -22.31 7.69
C THR A 5 30.96 -22.70 8.52
N HIS A 6 32.08 -22.97 7.86
CA HIS A 6 33.34 -23.29 8.53
C HIS A 6 34.44 -22.39 7.96
N THR A 7 34.43 -21.13 8.39
CA THR A 7 35.45 -20.13 8.01
C THR A 7 36.68 -20.16 8.92
N GLY A 8 36.63 -20.92 10.02
CA GLY A 8 37.69 -20.98 11.03
C GLY A 8 37.61 -19.84 12.06
N ASN A 9 36.66 -18.91 11.91
CA ASN A 9 36.38 -17.85 12.86
C ASN A 9 34.96 -18.04 13.44
N LEU A 10 34.88 -18.41 14.72
CA LEU A 10 33.61 -18.71 15.40
C LEU A 10 32.61 -17.55 15.35
N PHE A 11 33.07 -16.30 15.44
CA PHE A 11 32.19 -15.14 15.39
C PHE A 11 31.59 -14.97 14.00
N LEU A 12 32.43 -15.04 12.96
CA LEU A 12 31.99 -14.94 11.56
C LEU A 12 31.02 -16.08 11.21
N ASP A 13 31.35 -17.29 11.64
CA ASP A 13 30.54 -18.48 11.42
C ASP A 13 29.16 -18.39 12.11
N THR A 14 29.12 -17.82 13.32
CA THR A 14 27.87 -17.54 14.04
C THR A 14 27.03 -16.49 13.31
N CYS A 15 27.65 -15.38 12.87
CA CYS A 15 26.96 -14.32 12.13
C CYS A 15 26.37 -14.83 10.81
N LEU A 16 27.13 -15.61 10.03
CA LEU A 16 26.67 -16.20 8.77
C LEU A 16 25.52 -17.19 9.00
N SER A 17 25.61 -18.01 10.05
CA SER A 17 24.54 -18.96 10.41
C SER A 17 23.25 -18.23 10.80
N ILE A 18 23.33 -17.13 11.57
CA ILE A 18 22.17 -16.30 11.91
C ILE A 18 21.58 -15.64 10.66
N MET A 19 22.43 -15.06 9.79
CA MET A 19 22.00 -14.44 8.55
C MET A 19 21.26 -15.44 7.65
N TYR A 20 21.81 -16.64 7.52
CA TYR A 20 21.23 -17.73 6.74
C TYR A 20 19.89 -18.19 7.32
N PHE A 21 19.83 -18.44 8.63
CA PHE A 21 18.60 -18.83 9.30
C PHE A 21 17.52 -17.76 9.13
N PHE A 22 17.87 -16.49 9.25
CA PHE A 22 16.95 -15.37 9.06
C PHE A 22 16.46 -15.25 7.62
N LEU A 23 17.36 -15.43 6.64
CA LEU A 23 17.03 -15.40 5.20
C LEU A 23 15.93 -16.41 4.86
N VAL A 24 16.04 -17.63 5.39
CA VAL A 24 15.09 -18.72 5.13
C VAL A 24 13.82 -18.59 5.99
N SER A 25 13.98 -18.35 7.29
CA SER A 25 12.85 -18.41 8.22
C SER A 25 11.91 -17.22 8.11
N TYR A 26 12.40 -16.01 7.85
CA TYR A 26 11.56 -14.81 7.85
C TYR A 26 10.42 -14.86 6.82
N PRO A 27 10.65 -15.18 5.53
CA PRO A 27 9.55 -15.23 4.55
C PRO A 27 8.56 -16.35 4.85
N ILE A 28 9.04 -17.50 5.34
CA ILE A 28 8.19 -18.65 5.71
C ILE A 28 7.29 -18.26 6.89
N LEU A 29 7.88 -17.75 7.97
CA LEU A 29 7.14 -17.32 9.16
C LEU A 29 6.19 -16.18 8.83
N GLY A 30 6.63 -15.19 8.06
CA GLY A 30 5.80 -14.08 7.57
C GLY A 30 4.59 -14.59 6.79
N GLY A 31 4.79 -15.51 5.85
CA GLY A 31 3.71 -16.14 5.08
C GLY A 31 2.66 -16.80 5.98
N PHE A 32 3.10 -17.56 6.99
CA PHE A 32 2.20 -18.19 7.95
C PHE A 32 1.53 -17.20 8.92
N VAL A 33 2.20 -16.13 9.34
CA VAL A 33 1.61 -15.07 10.18
C VAL A 33 0.43 -14.43 9.45
N TRP A 34 0.58 -14.08 8.17
CA TRP A 34 -0.52 -13.51 7.38
C TRP A 34 -1.62 -14.52 7.09
N PHE A 35 -1.26 -15.78 6.83
CA PHE A 35 -2.22 -16.87 6.67
C PHE A 35 -3.07 -17.06 7.94
N ILE A 36 -2.47 -17.17 9.12
CA ILE A 36 -3.19 -17.31 10.38
C ILE A 36 -4.02 -16.06 10.64
N GLY A 37 -3.41 -14.88 10.43
CA GLY A 37 -4.05 -13.59 10.67
C GLY A 37 -5.35 -13.39 9.88
N VAL A 38 -5.44 -13.87 8.64
CA VAL A 38 -6.70 -13.76 7.88
C VAL A 38 -7.79 -14.69 8.39
N TRP A 39 -7.42 -15.88 8.83
CA TRP A 39 -8.39 -16.80 9.43
C TRP A 39 -8.88 -16.27 10.78
N CYS A 40 -7.99 -15.67 11.59
CA CYS A 40 -8.40 -14.91 12.76
C CYS A 40 -9.39 -13.81 12.38
N TYR A 41 -9.12 -13.03 11.33
CA TYR A 41 -10.09 -12.04 10.82
C TYR A 41 -11.43 -12.69 10.46
N VAL A 42 -11.46 -13.76 9.67
CA VAL A 42 -12.68 -14.43 9.22
C VAL A 42 -13.51 -14.96 10.38
N PHE A 43 -12.88 -15.67 11.32
CA PHE A 43 -13.60 -16.35 12.40
C PHE A 43 -13.93 -15.44 13.58
N LEU A 44 -13.08 -14.45 13.90
CA LEU A 44 -13.22 -13.65 15.13
C LEU A 44 -13.73 -12.23 14.90
N TYR A 45 -13.51 -11.63 13.72
CA TYR A 45 -13.71 -10.19 13.50
C TYR A 45 -14.67 -9.84 12.36
N LYS A 46 -14.72 -10.65 11.29
CA LYS A 46 -15.59 -10.41 10.11
C LYS A 46 -17.05 -10.23 10.51
N HIS A 47 -17.48 -10.98 11.52
CA HIS A 47 -18.84 -11.00 12.03
C HIS A 47 -19.14 -9.94 13.09
N LYS A 48 -18.19 -9.07 13.45
CA LYS A 48 -18.46 -7.93 14.36
C LYS A 48 -18.95 -6.67 13.63
N GLN A 49 -18.80 -6.60 12.31
CA GLN A 49 -19.28 -5.48 11.49
C GLN A 49 -20.64 -5.78 10.85
N LYS A 50 -21.63 -6.14 11.69
CA LYS A 50 -22.84 -6.81 11.18
C LYS A 50 -24.01 -5.91 10.78
N GLU A 51 -24.07 -4.66 11.23
CA GLU A 51 -25.27 -3.86 10.98
C GLU A 51 -24.94 -2.58 10.22
N TRP A 52 -25.37 -2.60 8.98
CA TRP A 52 -25.43 -1.45 8.09
C TRP A 52 -26.72 -0.74 8.42
N VAL A 53 -26.61 0.49 8.90
CA VAL A 53 -27.77 1.33 9.11
C VAL A 53 -28.09 1.97 7.77
N ASP A 54 -29.32 1.80 7.33
CA ASP A 54 -29.83 2.59 6.23
C ASP A 54 -29.87 4.05 6.68
N VAL A 55 -29.13 4.92 5.99
CA VAL A 55 -29.00 6.33 6.38
C VAL A 55 -30.03 7.10 5.55
N PRO A 56 -31.12 7.62 6.17
CA PRO A 56 -32.09 8.41 5.43
C PRO A 56 -31.43 9.62 4.77
N LEU A 57 -31.93 10.00 3.59
CA LEU A 57 -31.44 11.16 2.83
C LEU A 57 -31.35 12.44 3.67
N SER A 58 -32.28 12.62 4.63
CA SER A 58 -32.34 13.80 5.51
C SER A 58 -31.19 13.93 6.50
N VAL A 59 -30.45 12.85 6.75
CA VAL A 59 -29.33 12.80 7.72
C VAL A 59 -28.01 12.37 7.07
N GLU A 60 -27.96 12.30 5.74
CA GLU A 60 -26.71 12.08 5.01
C GLU A 60 -25.68 13.17 5.38
N PRO A 61 -24.51 12.82 5.95
CA PRO A 61 -23.47 13.81 6.19
C PRO A 61 -22.92 14.36 4.87
N PHE A 62 -22.65 15.67 4.82
CA PHE A 62 -22.04 16.27 3.63
C PHE A 62 -20.60 15.75 3.43
N ILE A 63 -20.32 15.20 2.24
CA ILE A 63 -19.00 14.65 1.86
C ILE A 63 -18.33 15.55 0.82
N THR A 64 -17.03 15.82 1.00
CA THR A 64 -16.21 16.37 -0.08
C THR A 64 -15.37 15.24 -0.69
N ILE A 65 -15.60 14.91 -1.96
CA ILE A 65 -14.72 14.04 -2.73
C ILE A 65 -13.60 14.90 -3.30
N MET A 66 -12.38 14.68 -2.81
CA MET A 66 -11.20 15.41 -3.23
C MET A 66 -10.46 14.65 -4.33
N VAL A 67 -10.26 15.32 -5.46
CA VAL A 67 -9.55 14.77 -6.62
C VAL A 67 -8.34 15.63 -6.95
N PRO A 68 -7.11 15.26 -6.51
CA PRO A 68 -5.91 15.94 -6.96
C PRO A 68 -5.61 15.56 -8.42
N ALA A 69 -5.29 16.55 -9.25
CA ALA A 69 -5.00 16.35 -10.67
C ALA A 69 -3.71 17.09 -11.06
N HIS A 70 -2.87 16.46 -11.85
CA HIS A 70 -1.76 17.12 -12.55
C HIS A 70 -1.49 16.38 -13.85
N ASN A 71 -1.78 17.02 -14.97
CA ASN A 71 -1.69 16.46 -16.31
C ASN A 71 -2.44 15.14 -16.48
N GLU A 72 -3.76 15.17 -16.25
CA GLU A 72 -4.65 13.98 -16.29
C GLU A 72 -5.71 14.11 -17.40
N GLU A 73 -5.42 14.82 -18.50
CA GLU A 73 -6.35 15.08 -19.61
C GLU A 73 -6.98 13.80 -20.21
N ILE A 74 -6.30 12.65 -20.06
CA ILE A 74 -6.73 11.37 -20.61
C ILE A 74 -7.86 10.72 -19.79
N VAL A 75 -7.90 10.95 -18.48
CA VAL A 75 -8.77 10.20 -17.54
C VAL A 75 -9.71 11.07 -16.72
N ILE A 76 -9.38 12.35 -16.53
CA ILE A 76 -10.10 13.23 -15.60
C ILE A 76 -11.57 13.40 -15.98
N GLU A 77 -11.89 13.46 -17.28
CA GLU A 77 -13.27 13.59 -17.75
C GLU A 77 -14.11 12.38 -17.34
N ASP A 78 -13.69 11.18 -17.72
CA ASP A 78 -14.37 9.91 -17.39
C ASP A 78 -14.58 9.78 -15.88
N THR A 79 -13.56 10.10 -15.08
CA THR A 79 -13.62 10.00 -13.61
C THR A 79 -14.63 10.98 -13.02
N ILE A 80 -14.60 12.25 -13.45
CA ILE A 80 -15.54 13.25 -12.93
C ILE A 80 -16.97 12.94 -13.37
N GLU A 81 -17.18 12.54 -14.63
CA GLU A 81 -18.51 12.12 -15.08
C GLU A 81 -19.04 10.92 -14.28
N TYR A 82 -18.19 9.95 -13.98
CA TYR A 82 -18.55 8.82 -13.13
C TYR A 82 -18.96 9.28 -11.73
N LEU A 83 -18.11 10.06 -11.06
CA LEU A 83 -18.35 10.53 -9.70
C LEU A 83 -19.65 11.35 -9.61
N MET A 84 -20.02 12.08 -10.67
CA MET A 84 -21.24 12.90 -10.70
C MET A 84 -22.50 12.13 -11.05
N THR A 85 -22.41 11.01 -11.77
CA THR A 85 -23.60 10.36 -12.37
C THR A 85 -23.85 8.93 -11.90
N LYS A 86 -22.88 8.28 -11.26
CA LYS A 86 -22.95 6.85 -10.92
C LYS A 86 -22.96 6.55 -9.42
N LEU A 87 -22.73 7.53 -8.56
CA LEU A 87 -22.74 7.34 -7.12
C LEU A 87 -24.17 7.39 -6.57
N ASN A 88 -24.52 6.43 -5.72
CA ASN A 88 -25.81 6.36 -5.02
C ASN A 88 -25.72 7.12 -3.69
N TYR A 89 -25.49 8.43 -3.78
CA TYR A 89 -25.40 9.34 -2.64
C TYR A 89 -25.80 10.75 -3.09
N HIS A 90 -26.45 11.55 -2.25
CA HIS A 90 -26.99 12.83 -2.69
C HIS A 90 -26.26 14.02 -2.08
N ASN A 91 -25.78 13.89 -0.84
CA ASN A 91 -25.20 15.01 -0.10
C ASN A 91 -23.67 15.11 -0.24
N TYR A 92 -23.17 15.44 -1.44
CA TYR A 92 -21.73 15.56 -1.69
C TYR A 92 -21.34 16.65 -2.70
N GLU A 93 -20.08 17.08 -2.63
CA GLU A 93 -19.41 17.84 -3.71
C GLU A 93 -18.20 17.05 -4.23
N VAL A 94 -17.80 17.35 -5.47
CA VAL A 94 -16.47 16.96 -5.98
C VAL A 94 -15.61 18.21 -6.05
N LEU A 95 -14.49 18.18 -5.34
CA LEU A 95 -13.49 19.24 -5.30
C LEU A 95 -12.22 18.77 -5.99
N VAL A 96 -12.02 19.22 -7.22
CA VAL A 96 -10.78 18.96 -7.96
C VAL A 96 -9.73 20.00 -7.56
N THR A 97 -8.53 19.55 -7.24
CA THR A 97 -7.38 20.45 -7.04
C THR A 97 -6.37 20.22 -8.16
N ASP A 98 -6.36 21.12 -9.13
CA ASP A 98 -5.43 21.10 -10.26
C ASP A 98 -4.08 21.68 -9.81
N ASP A 99 -3.08 20.82 -9.63
CA ASP A 99 -1.73 21.14 -9.16
C ASP A 99 -0.83 21.63 -10.30
N GLY A 100 -1.25 22.71 -10.98
CA GLY A 100 -0.50 23.37 -12.03
C GLY A 100 -0.35 22.53 -13.30
N SER A 101 -1.45 21.96 -13.81
CA SER A 101 -1.44 21.25 -15.10
C SER A 101 -1.07 22.19 -16.25
N THR A 102 -0.35 21.61 -17.22
CA THR A 102 0.13 22.25 -18.45
C THR A 102 -0.48 21.66 -19.71
N ASP A 103 -1.24 20.57 -19.59
CA ASP A 103 -2.00 19.92 -20.66
C ASP A 103 -3.45 20.44 -20.71
N GLN A 104 -4.37 19.73 -21.37
CA GLN A 104 -5.78 20.17 -21.51
C GLN A 104 -6.64 19.94 -20.25
N THR A 105 -6.06 19.50 -19.13
CA THR A 105 -6.79 19.26 -17.88
C THR A 105 -7.60 20.50 -17.43
N PRO A 106 -7.05 21.73 -17.41
CA PRO A 106 -7.80 22.92 -16.96
C PRO A 106 -9.00 23.24 -17.85
N GLU A 107 -8.87 23.10 -19.17
CA GLU A 107 -9.93 23.35 -20.15
C GLU A 107 -11.07 22.35 -20.00
N ILE A 108 -10.74 21.06 -19.82
CA ILE A 108 -11.72 19.99 -19.56
C ILE A 108 -12.48 20.29 -18.26
N LEU A 109 -11.77 20.62 -17.18
CA LEU A 109 -12.38 20.95 -15.89
C LEU A 109 -13.29 22.18 -15.97
N ALA A 110 -12.88 23.22 -16.70
CA ALA A 110 -13.70 24.42 -16.90
C ALA A 110 -15.01 24.11 -17.67
N ARG A 111 -14.96 23.19 -18.64
CA ARG A 111 -16.17 22.70 -19.33
C ARG A 111 -17.08 21.92 -18.38
N LEU A 112 -16.51 21.01 -17.59
CA LEU A 112 -17.28 20.18 -16.65
C LEU A 112 -17.92 20.99 -15.53
N MET A 113 -17.29 22.07 -15.06
CA MET A 113 -17.87 22.97 -14.05
C MET A 113 -19.16 23.64 -14.54
N LYS A 114 -19.30 23.87 -15.86
CA LYS A 114 -20.55 24.40 -16.44
C LYS A 114 -21.66 23.34 -16.50
N LYS A 115 -21.29 22.05 -16.54
CA LYS A 115 -22.20 20.90 -16.64
C LYS A 115 -22.70 20.44 -15.27
N TYR A 116 -21.85 20.47 -14.25
CA TYR A 116 -22.14 19.90 -12.92
C TYR A 116 -22.05 20.97 -11.82
N ALA A 117 -23.19 21.33 -11.22
CA ALA A 117 -23.27 22.38 -10.20
C ALA A 117 -22.55 22.03 -8.87
N ASN A 118 -22.35 20.75 -8.61
CA ASN A 118 -21.63 20.22 -7.44
C ASN A 118 -20.12 20.00 -7.72
N LEU A 119 -19.61 20.38 -8.89
CA LEU A 119 -18.18 20.39 -9.20
C LEU A 119 -17.55 21.72 -8.82
N ARG A 120 -16.46 21.67 -8.05
CA ARG A 120 -15.59 22.81 -7.78
C ARG A 120 -14.16 22.48 -8.15
N VAL A 121 -13.45 23.48 -8.64
CA VAL A 121 -12.04 23.35 -9.04
C VAL A 121 -11.23 24.43 -8.34
N VAL A 122 -10.12 24.04 -7.74
CA VAL A 122 -9.09 24.95 -7.22
C VAL A 122 -7.84 24.73 -8.05
N ARG A 123 -7.39 25.78 -8.74
CA ARG A 123 -6.17 25.74 -9.53
C ARG A 123 -5.00 26.29 -8.73
N ILE A 124 -3.91 25.53 -8.67
CA ILE A 124 -2.63 25.92 -8.09
C ILE A 124 -1.72 26.34 -9.25
N GLU A 125 -1.06 27.48 -9.10
CA GLU A 125 -0.23 28.04 -10.18
C GLU A 125 1.01 27.18 -10.48
N LYS A 126 1.61 26.58 -9.44
CA LYS A 126 2.85 25.83 -9.55
C LYS A 126 2.73 24.47 -8.89
N ASN A 127 2.99 23.42 -9.68
CA ASN A 127 3.03 22.04 -9.22
C ASN A 127 3.98 21.87 -8.02
N LYS A 128 3.47 21.29 -6.93
CA LYS A 128 4.28 20.91 -5.75
C LYS A 128 3.99 19.50 -5.24
N GLY A 129 3.16 18.74 -5.95
CA GLY A 129 2.85 17.35 -5.70
C GLY A 129 1.49 17.14 -5.02
N LYS A 130 1.03 15.88 -5.06
CA LYS A 130 -0.27 15.43 -4.56
C LYS A 130 -0.59 15.85 -3.12
N ALA A 131 0.38 15.74 -2.19
CA ALA A 131 0.18 16.16 -0.79
C ALA A 131 -0.08 17.67 -0.66
N HIS A 132 0.58 18.49 -1.48
CA HIS A 132 0.36 19.94 -1.52
C HIS A 132 -1.05 20.25 -2.00
N ALA A 133 -1.46 19.62 -3.11
CA ALA A 133 -2.80 19.75 -3.66
C ALA A 133 -3.88 19.35 -2.64
N PHE A 134 -3.69 18.23 -1.94
CA PHE A 134 -4.62 17.82 -0.88
C PHE A 134 -4.71 18.83 0.27
N ASN A 135 -3.61 19.38 0.74
CA ASN A 135 -3.66 20.35 1.83
C ASN A 135 -4.38 21.64 1.43
N ILE A 136 -4.14 22.13 0.21
CA ILE A 136 -4.86 23.29 -0.32
C ILE A 136 -6.35 22.96 -0.43
N GLY A 137 -6.70 21.85 -1.08
CA GLY A 137 -8.10 21.47 -1.24
C GLY A 137 -8.81 21.23 0.10
N LEU A 138 -8.13 20.72 1.13
CA LEU A 138 -8.69 20.50 2.47
C LEU A 138 -9.19 21.81 3.11
N ALA A 139 -8.49 22.92 2.85
CA ALA A 139 -8.91 24.25 3.30
C ALA A 139 -10.23 24.71 2.65
N PHE A 140 -10.49 24.28 1.41
CA PHE A 140 -11.70 24.63 0.64
C PHE A 140 -12.83 23.60 0.72
N ALA A 141 -12.58 22.43 1.30
CA ALA A 141 -13.53 21.34 1.45
C ALA A 141 -14.63 21.69 2.47
N LYS A 142 -15.90 21.49 2.10
CA LYS A 142 -17.06 21.80 2.97
C LYS A 142 -17.47 20.62 3.86
N GLY A 143 -17.16 19.40 3.46
CA GLY A 143 -17.56 18.18 4.16
C GLY A 143 -16.84 17.95 5.48
N LYS A 144 -17.55 17.36 6.43
CA LYS A 144 -16.95 16.81 7.66
C LYS A 144 -16.23 15.50 7.38
N LEU A 145 -16.65 14.81 6.32
CA LEU A 145 -16.00 13.62 5.78
C LEU A 145 -15.37 13.98 4.43
N ILE A 146 -14.13 13.56 4.25
CA ILE A 146 -13.30 13.87 3.09
C ILE A 146 -12.91 12.55 2.42
N LEU A 147 -13.34 12.32 1.18
CA LEU A 147 -12.88 11.17 0.40
C LEU A 147 -11.71 11.59 -0.47
N SER A 148 -10.52 11.04 -0.23
CA SER A 148 -9.41 11.11 -1.19
C SER A 148 -9.70 10.18 -2.35
N ASN A 149 -9.77 10.70 -3.57
CA ASN A 149 -9.99 9.91 -4.78
C ASN A 149 -8.98 10.31 -5.88
N ASP A 150 -8.18 9.38 -6.38
CA ASP A 150 -7.25 9.68 -7.48
C ASP A 150 -8.00 9.97 -8.80
N ALA A 151 -7.39 10.75 -9.69
CA ALA A 151 -7.99 11.17 -10.96
C ALA A 151 -8.30 10.01 -11.94
N ASP A 152 -7.78 8.80 -11.68
CA ASP A 152 -7.97 7.57 -12.46
C ASP A 152 -8.76 6.49 -11.70
N THR A 153 -9.34 6.85 -10.55
CA THR A 153 -9.97 5.91 -9.62
C THR A 153 -11.47 6.13 -9.56
N VAL A 154 -12.22 5.03 -9.67
CA VAL A 154 -13.68 5.02 -9.54
C VAL A 154 -14.11 4.05 -8.43
N PRO A 155 -14.78 4.52 -7.38
CA PRO A 155 -15.33 3.64 -6.34
C PRO A 155 -16.62 2.96 -6.82
N GLU A 156 -17.05 1.88 -6.17
CA GLU A 156 -18.39 1.31 -6.42
C GLU A 156 -19.52 2.34 -6.21
N PRO A 157 -20.68 2.22 -6.89
CA PRO A 157 -21.80 3.15 -6.78
C PRO A 157 -22.23 3.45 -5.34
N ASP A 158 -22.28 2.43 -4.49
CA ASP A 158 -22.69 2.56 -3.09
C ASP A 158 -21.54 2.94 -2.14
N ALA A 159 -20.31 3.18 -2.63
CA ALA A 159 -19.16 3.31 -1.74
C ALA A 159 -19.29 4.41 -0.68
N LEU A 160 -19.90 5.55 -1.00
CA LEU A 160 -20.04 6.68 -0.08
C LEU A 160 -20.92 6.36 1.12
N ILE A 161 -22.15 5.88 0.90
CA ILE A 161 -23.04 5.43 1.97
C ILE A 161 -22.36 4.35 2.82
N ARG A 162 -21.51 3.54 2.17
CA ARG A 162 -20.75 2.50 2.82
C ARG A 162 -19.61 2.97 3.70
N TYR A 163 -18.91 4.02 3.31
CA TYR A 163 -17.96 4.67 4.19
C TYR A 163 -18.64 5.36 5.37
N VAL A 164 -19.71 6.11 5.11
CA VAL A 164 -20.48 6.85 6.14
C VAL A 164 -20.87 5.93 7.30
N ASN A 165 -21.31 4.72 6.99
CA ASN A 165 -21.68 3.70 7.97
C ASN A 165 -20.58 3.40 8.99
N TYR A 166 -19.29 3.56 8.66
CA TYR A 166 -18.21 3.40 9.62
C TYR A 166 -18.07 4.59 10.57
N PHE A 167 -18.42 5.81 10.15
CA PHE A 167 -18.22 7.04 10.92
C PHE A 167 -19.40 7.39 11.84
N ILE A 168 -20.60 6.88 11.57
CA ILE A 168 -21.82 7.18 12.33
C ILE A 168 -22.13 6.16 13.44
N ARG A 169 -21.44 5.03 13.47
CA ARG A 169 -21.66 3.97 14.48
C ARG A 169 -21.31 4.44 15.90
N PRO A 170 -21.96 3.90 16.94
CA PRO A 170 -21.54 4.13 18.31
C PRO A 170 -20.04 3.78 18.49
N GLY A 171 -19.27 4.68 19.12
CA GLY A 171 -17.83 4.52 19.31
C GLY A 171 -16.94 4.89 18.11
N ALA A 172 -17.53 5.29 16.96
CA ALA A 172 -16.78 5.68 15.77
C ALA A 172 -16.13 7.08 15.83
N ARG A 173 -16.28 7.80 16.95
CA ARG A 173 -15.78 9.17 17.11
C ARG A 173 -14.28 9.28 16.89
N HIS A 174 -13.52 8.28 17.33
CA HIS A 174 -12.06 8.22 17.20
C HIS A 174 -11.57 7.58 15.89
N ILE A 175 -12.47 7.27 14.95
CA ILE A 175 -12.05 6.80 13.61
C ILE A 175 -11.58 8.01 12.81
N ALA A 176 -10.29 8.02 12.47
CA ALA A 176 -9.70 9.03 11.59
C ALA A 176 -9.95 8.72 10.13
N ALA A 177 -9.76 7.46 9.73
CA ALA A 177 -9.84 7.08 8.33
C ALA A 177 -10.37 5.66 8.14
N VAL A 178 -11.09 5.48 7.04
CA VAL A 178 -11.58 4.20 6.54
C VAL A 178 -11.05 4.03 5.12
N THR A 179 -10.21 3.03 4.92
CA THR A 179 -9.57 2.76 3.63
C THR A 179 -10.18 1.54 2.95
N ALA A 180 -10.44 1.62 1.65
CA ALA A 180 -11.14 0.56 0.90
C ALA A 180 -10.19 -0.46 0.27
N ASN A 181 -10.78 -1.56 -0.19
CA ASN A 181 -10.12 -2.59 -0.95
C ASN A 181 -9.98 -2.15 -2.41
N MET A 182 -8.83 -2.46 -3.01
CA MET A 182 -8.53 -2.02 -4.37
C MET A 182 -8.66 -3.16 -5.37
N ASP A 183 -9.15 -2.83 -6.56
CA ASP A 183 -9.20 -3.75 -7.69
C ASP A 183 -8.71 -3.07 -8.98
N VAL A 184 -8.25 -3.89 -9.92
CA VAL A 184 -7.60 -3.44 -11.16
C VAL A 184 -8.62 -3.37 -12.29
N GLN A 185 -8.72 -2.22 -12.94
CA GLN A 185 -9.54 -2.02 -14.14
C GLN A 185 -8.89 -2.64 -15.39
N ASN A 186 -7.65 -2.28 -15.67
CA ASN A 186 -6.97 -2.57 -16.93
C ASN A 186 -6.28 -3.96 -16.95
N ARG A 187 -7.06 -5.04 -16.95
CA ARG A 187 -6.57 -6.43 -16.87
C ARG A 187 -6.08 -7.04 -18.20
N THR A 188 -5.56 -6.23 -19.12
CA THR A 188 -5.21 -6.66 -20.48
C THR A 188 -3.89 -7.42 -20.55
N LYS A 189 -2.82 -6.90 -19.93
CA LYS A 189 -1.48 -7.50 -19.95
C LYS A 189 -1.22 -8.41 -18.74
N LEU A 190 -0.27 -9.34 -18.89
CA LEU A 190 0.13 -10.28 -17.82
C LEU A 190 0.57 -9.55 -16.54
N ILE A 191 1.30 -8.44 -16.70
CA ILE A 191 1.77 -7.59 -15.58
C ILE A 191 0.60 -6.92 -14.85
N ALA A 192 -0.48 -6.58 -15.53
CA ALA A 192 -1.66 -6.02 -14.89
C ALA A 192 -2.49 -7.10 -14.19
N LYS A 193 -2.60 -8.29 -14.80
CA LYS A 193 -3.25 -9.46 -14.18
C LYS A 193 -2.54 -9.93 -12.91
N SER A 194 -1.20 -9.91 -12.88
CA SER A 194 -0.44 -10.25 -11.67
C SER A 194 -0.68 -9.24 -10.53
N GLN A 195 -0.87 -7.96 -10.84
CA GLN A 195 -1.24 -6.96 -9.84
C GLN A 195 -2.66 -7.14 -9.30
N THR A 196 -3.60 -7.69 -10.10
CA THR A 196 -4.90 -8.13 -9.55
C THR A 196 -4.71 -9.17 -8.45
N VAL A 197 -3.80 -10.13 -8.66
CA VAL A 197 -3.44 -11.11 -7.63
C VAL A 197 -2.85 -10.39 -6.44
N GLU A 198 -1.85 -9.53 -6.60
CA GLU A 198 -1.22 -8.79 -5.51
C GLU A 198 -2.21 -8.05 -4.60
N PHE A 199 -3.07 -7.21 -5.20
CA PHE A 199 -3.98 -6.38 -4.44
C PHE A 199 -5.05 -7.20 -3.72
N SER A 200 -5.55 -8.23 -4.39
CA SER A 200 -6.55 -9.17 -3.85
C SER A 200 -5.93 -10.17 -2.87
N SER A 201 -4.62 -10.38 -2.93
CA SER A 201 -3.87 -11.31 -2.10
C SER A 201 -3.15 -10.63 -0.96
N ILE A 202 -1.87 -10.34 -1.13
CA ILE A 202 -0.93 -9.89 -0.11
C ILE A 202 -1.39 -8.56 0.51
N VAL A 203 -1.78 -7.58 -0.30
CA VAL A 203 -2.18 -6.29 0.28
C VAL A 203 -3.49 -6.42 1.07
N GLY A 204 -4.49 -7.10 0.50
CA GLY A 204 -5.76 -7.32 1.15
C GLY A 204 -5.65 -8.16 2.43
N ILE A 205 -4.89 -9.25 2.42
CA ILE A 205 -4.70 -10.13 3.59
C ILE A 205 -3.97 -9.39 4.72
N ILE A 206 -2.88 -8.70 4.38
CA ILE A 206 -2.10 -7.90 5.34
C ILE A 206 -2.99 -6.83 5.97
N LYS A 207 -3.75 -6.06 5.18
CA LYS A 207 -4.64 -5.01 5.72
C LYS A 207 -5.75 -5.57 6.61
N ARG A 208 -6.32 -6.73 6.28
CA ARG A 208 -7.32 -7.40 7.14
C ARG A 208 -6.71 -7.81 8.47
N THR A 209 -5.54 -8.44 8.45
CA THR A 209 -4.84 -8.86 9.67
C THR A 209 -4.42 -7.64 10.50
N GLN A 210 -3.79 -6.64 9.89
CA GLN A 210 -3.35 -5.43 10.57
C GLN A 210 -4.53 -4.71 11.24
N SER A 211 -5.61 -4.45 10.50
CA SER A 211 -6.75 -3.71 11.04
C SER A 211 -7.50 -4.49 12.12
N ALA A 212 -7.73 -5.80 11.91
CA ALA A 212 -8.57 -6.59 12.81
C ALA A 212 -7.81 -7.17 14.02
N VAL A 213 -6.59 -7.66 13.81
CA VAL A 213 -5.80 -8.35 14.83
C VAL A 213 -4.86 -7.37 15.55
N PHE A 214 -4.20 -6.48 14.80
CA PHE A 214 -3.22 -5.55 15.38
C PHE A 214 -3.83 -4.19 15.74
N GLY A 215 -5.06 -3.90 15.34
CA GLY A 215 -5.71 -2.62 15.65
C GLY A 215 -4.99 -1.41 15.03
N GLY A 216 -4.32 -1.62 13.89
CA GLY A 216 -3.57 -0.59 13.18
C GLY A 216 -3.48 -0.86 11.69
N LEU A 217 -2.92 0.07 10.94
CA LEU A 217 -2.70 -0.09 9.50
C LEU A 217 -1.35 0.49 9.10
N TYR A 218 -0.56 -0.28 8.36
CA TYR A 218 0.73 0.22 7.87
C TYR A 218 0.57 1.39 6.90
N ALA A 219 -0.43 1.31 6.01
CA ALA A 219 -0.69 2.31 4.99
C ALA A 219 -2.17 2.36 4.61
N TYR A 220 -2.67 3.55 4.31
CA TYR A 220 -3.94 3.71 3.61
C TYR A 220 -3.78 3.42 2.12
N SER A 221 -4.90 3.20 1.45
CA SER A 221 -4.99 3.20 -0.01
C SER A 221 -5.12 4.65 -0.46
N GLY A 222 -4.01 5.31 -0.83
CA GLY A 222 -4.01 6.73 -1.23
C GLY A 222 -4.93 7.09 -2.39
N ALA A 223 -5.37 6.09 -3.16
CA ALA A 223 -6.30 6.23 -4.28
C ALA A 223 -7.77 6.34 -3.87
N ASN A 224 -8.19 5.72 -2.75
CA ASN A 224 -9.57 5.80 -2.25
C ASN A 224 -9.62 5.54 -0.73
N THR A 225 -9.69 6.61 0.05
CA THR A 225 -9.77 6.56 1.52
C THR A 225 -10.62 7.72 2.02
N MET A 226 -11.61 7.43 2.87
CA MET A 226 -12.42 8.45 3.52
C MET A 226 -11.84 8.80 4.88
N TYR A 227 -11.76 10.09 5.17
CA TYR A 227 -11.20 10.67 6.38
C TYR A 227 -12.25 11.49 7.12
N ARG A 228 -12.13 11.54 8.44
CA ARG A 228 -12.72 12.59 9.26
C ARG A 228 -11.88 13.86 9.09
N LYS A 229 -12.51 14.97 8.71
CA LYS A 229 -11.81 16.25 8.50
C LYS A 229 -11.04 16.72 9.74
N GLU A 230 -11.63 16.55 10.93
CA GLU A 230 -11.00 16.90 12.21
C GLU A 230 -9.70 16.13 12.43
N ALA A 231 -9.65 14.83 12.10
CA ALA A 231 -8.45 14.03 12.24
C ALA A 231 -7.33 14.47 11.30
N LEU A 232 -7.67 14.86 10.06
CA LEU A 232 -6.71 15.44 9.12
C LEU A 232 -6.12 16.75 9.64
N ILE A 233 -6.95 17.61 10.24
CA ILE A 233 -6.51 18.89 10.80
C ILE A 233 -5.62 18.65 12.03
N ASP A 234 -6.00 17.73 12.90
CA ASP A 234 -5.32 17.43 14.16
C ASP A 234 -3.87 16.97 13.95
N VAL A 235 -3.59 16.23 12.87
CA VAL A 235 -2.23 15.81 12.51
C VAL A 235 -1.48 16.79 11.60
N GLY A 236 -2.08 17.95 11.28
CA GLY A 236 -1.46 18.98 10.44
C GLY A 236 -1.54 18.73 8.92
N GLY A 237 -2.45 17.86 8.48
CA GLY A 237 -2.64 17.52 7.08
C GLY A 237 -1.59 16.55 6.51
N PHE A 238 -1.49 16.50 5.19
CA PHE A 238 -0.58 15.60 4.48
C PHE A 238 0.83 16.17 4.42
N ARG A 239 1.81 15.36 4.82
CA ARG A 239 3.23 15.76 4.78
C ARG A 239 3.76 15.87 3.36
N GLN A 240 4.24 17.06 3.00
CA GLN A 240 4.78 17.36 1.65
C GLN A 240 6.24 16.91 1.48
N ASP A 241 6.95 16.63 2.58
CA ASP A 241 8.34 16.17 2.59
C ASP A 241 8.49 14.65 2.37
N ARG A 242 7.39 13.95 2.04
CA ARG A 242 7.34 12.48 1.95
C ARG A 242 7.04 12.01 0.54
N ALA A 243 7.65 10.88 0.16
CA ALA A 243 7.41 10.26 -1.15
C ALA A 243 6.02 9.59 -1.26
N THR A 244 5.43 9.21 -0.13
CA THR A 244 4.11 8.57 -0.04
C THR A 244 3.30 9.18 1.09
N GLU A 245 2.39 10.08 0.73
CA GLU A 245 1.55 10.81 1.66
C GLU A 245 0.61 9.87 2.44
N ASP A 246 0.13 8.81 1.80
CA ASP A 246 -0.81 7.82 2.32
C ASP A 246 -0.22 6.89 3.40
N ILE A 247 1.06 6.52 3.27
CA ILE A 247 1.78 5.81 4.34
C ILE A 247 2.03 6.77 5.50
N SER A 248 2.49 7.99 5.24
CA SER A 248 2.84 8.93 6.30
C SER A 248 1.64 9.31 7.19
N ILE A 249 0.51 9.69 6.56
CA ILE A 249 -0.69 10.12 7.27
C ILE A 249 -1.31 8.97 8.08
N ALA A 250 -1.18 7.72 7.63
CA ALA A 250 -1.66 6.56 8.38
C ALA A 250 -0.93 6.44 9.72
N TRP A 251 0.39 6.64 9.73
CA TRP A 251 1.17 6.64 10.96
C TRP A 251 0.94 7.89 11.81
N ASP A 252 0.80 9.07 11.20
CA ASP A 252 0.55 10.31 11.94
C ASP A 252 -0.79 10.24 12.71
N HIS A 253 -1.88 9.76 12.07
CA HIS A 253 -3.15 9.50 12.76
C HIS A 253 -3.00 8.51 13.91
N GLN A 254 -2.35 7.37 13.66
CA GLN A 254 -2.21 6.34 14.68
C GLN A 254 -1.36 6.83 15.85
N LEU A 255 -0.23 7.50 15.60
CA LEU A 255 0.63 8.04 16.66
C LEU A 255 -0.07 9.12 17.49
N ASN A 256 -1.08 9.80 16.94
CA ASN A 256 -1.96 10.71 17.67
C ASN A 256 -3.23 10.04 18.24
N ASP A 257 -3.16 8.72 18.46
CA ASP A 257 -4.20 7.91 19.10
C ASP A 257 -5.55 7.83 18.33
N TRP A 258 -5.57 8.22 17.06
CA TRP A 258 -6.71 7.93 16.17
C TRP A 258 -6.74 6.46 15.70
N VAL A 259 -7.94 6.01 15.34
CA VAL A 259 -8.20 4.66 14.84
C VAL A 259 -8.26 4.66 13.31
N SER A 260 -7.51 3.73 12.73
CA SER A 260 -7.42 3.45 11.30
C SER A 260 -8.15 2.15 10.97
N VAL A 261 -9.12 2.19 10.04
CA VAL A 261 -9.96 1.03 9.72
C VAL A 261 -9.82 0.62 8.26
N PHE A 262 -9.71 -0.69 8.02
CA PHE A 262 -9.82 -1.26 6.68
C PHE A 262 -11.24 -1.77 6.42
N ALA A 263 -11.84 -1.34 5.32
CA ALA A 263 -13.18 -1.74 4.88
C ALA A 263 -13.08 -2.68 3.66
N PRO A 264 -12.87 -4.00 3.84
CA PRO A 264 -12.69 -4.93 2.74
C PRO A 264 -13.95 -5.11 1.87
N GLY A 265 -15.10 -4.69 2.38
CA GLY A 265 -16.36 -4.75 1.64
C GLY A 265 -16.48 -3.68 0.57
N ILE A 266 -15.83 -2.53 0.74
CA ILE A 266 -15.88 -1.40 -0.20
C ILE A 266 -14.79 -1.61 -1.25
N ILE A 267 -15.16 -1.62 -2.52
CA ILE A 267 -14.22 -1.79 -3.62
C ILE A 267 -14.12 -0.47 -4.40
N PHE A 268 -12.90 -0.14 -4.80
CA PHE A 268 -12.66 0.86 -5.84
C PHE A 268 -11.77 0.27 -6.92
N PHE A 269 -11.91 0.80 -8.12
CA PHE A 269 -11.20 0.33 -9.28
C PHE A 269 -10.20 1.39 -9.73
N MET A 270 -8.95 0.98 -9.91
CA MET A 270 -7.86 1.85 -10.36
C MET A 270 -7.13 1.26 -11.56
N GLU A 271 -6.42 2.11 -12.28
CA GLU A 271 -5.47 1.66 -13.31
C GLU A 271 -4.11 1.30 -12.70
N VAL A 272 -3.50 0.24 -13.22
CA VAL A 272 -2.19 -0.22 -12.77
C VAL A 272 -1.14 -0.14 -13.87
N PRO A 273 0.16 -0.02 -13.49
CA PRO A 273 1.27 -0.11 -14.43
C PRO A 273 1.19 -1.32 -15.36
N VAL A 274 1.29 -1.10 -16.68
CA VAL A 274 1.25 -2.16 -17.69
C VAL A 274 2.63 -2.62 -18.17
N THR A 275 3.70 -1.98 -17.70
CA THR A 275 5.10 -2.31 -18.04
C THR A 275 5.96 -2.51 -16.80
N LEU A 276 7.02 -3.32 -16.90
CA LEU A 276 7.97 -3.56 -15.79
C LEU A 276 8.66 -2.27 -15.33
N LYS A 277 8.98 -1.36 -16.26
CA LYS A 277 9.63 -0.08 -15.94
C LYS A 277 8.71 0.81 -15.09
N MET A 278 7.44 0.90 -15.46
CA MET A 278 6.43 1.65 -14.68
C MET A 278 6.21 1.00 -13.31
N LEU A 279 6.10 -0.34 -13.27
CA LEU A 279 5.95 -1.08 -12.03
C LEU A 279 7.15 -0.84 -11.10
N TYR A 280 8.38 -0.96 -11.59
CA TYR A 280 9.60 -0.70 -10.81
C TYR A 280 9.63 0.73 -10.25
N ARG A 281 9.28 1.75 -11.05
CA ARG A 281 9.18 3.14 -10.57
C ARG A 281 8.16 3.29 -9.43
N GLN A 282 7.00 2.63 -9.55
CA GLN A 282 5.97 2.63 -8.52
C GLN A 282 6.47 1.97 -7.22
N ARG A 283 7.09 0.78 -7.31
CA ARG A 283 7.65 0.05 -6.16
C ARG A 283 8.76 0.81 -5.47
N LYS A 284 9.65 1.43 -6.25
CA LYS A 284 10.71 2.30 -5.75
C LYS A 284 10.15 3.43 -4.89
N ARG A 285 9.04 4.04 -5.31
CA ARG A 285 8.36 5.09 -4.51
C ARG A 285 7.81 4.54 -3.20
N TRP A 286 7.11 3.40 -3.23
CA TRP A 286 6.54 2.79 -2.03
C TRP A 286 7.61 2.34 -1.03
N ALA A 287 8.71 1.76 -1.51
CA ALA A 287 9.85 1.38 -0.68
C ALA A 287 10.53 2.60 -0.03
N LYS A 288 10.73 3.68 -0.80
CA LYS A 288 11.27 4.94 -0.29
C LYS A 288 10.38 5.53 0.81
N GLY A 289 9.08 5.63 0.55
CA GLY A 289 8.11 6.17 1.50
C GLY A 289 7.98 5.35 2.78
N GLY A 290 7.98 4.02 2.67
CA GLY A 290 8.04 3.14 3.83
C GLY A 290 9.29 3.34 4.67
N THR A 291 10.46 3.40 4.03
CA THR A 291 11.74 3.64 4.73
C THR A 291 11.77 5.01 5.41
N GLU A 292 11.20 6.03 4.77
CA GLU A 292 11.09 7.38 5.35
C GLU A 292 10.27 7.38 6.64
N VAL A 293 9.11 6.72 6.64
CA VAL A 293 8.25 6.58 7.81
C VAL A 293 8.94 5.78 8.92
N TRP A 294 9.63 4.69 8.55
CA TRP A 294 10.40 3.88 9.49
C TRP A 294 11.45 4.72 10.21
N LEU A 295 12.28 5.45 9.45
CA LEU A 295 13.33 6.31 10.00
C LEU A 295 12.79 7.41 10.92
N THR A 296 11.66 8.04 10.58
CA THR A 296 11.11 9.14 11.41
C THR A 296 10.39 8.66 12.66
N ASN A 297 9.77 7.48 12.61
CA ASN A 297 8.91 7.00 13.69
C ASN A 297 9.61 5.96 14.59
N PHE A 298 10.82 5.51 14.23
CA PHE A 298 11.61 4.53 14.98
C PHE A 298 11.69 4.83 16.47
N LYS A 299 12.18 6.03 16.82
CA LYS A 299 12.31 6.43 18.23
C LYS A 299 10.94 6.50 18.93
N LYS A 300 9.92 7.08 18.27
CA LYS A 300 8.59 7.25 18.87
C LYS A 300 7.95 5.91 19.22
N VAL A 301 8.08 4.90 18.36
CA VAL A 301 7.51 3.57 18.59
C VAL A 301 8.32 2.81 19.65
N MET A 302 9.65 2.82 19.55
CA MET A 302 10.52 2.03 20.44
C MET A 302 10.64 2.60 21.86
N LEU A 303 10.30 3.87 22.09
CA LEU A 303 10.21 4.45 23.43
C LEU A 303 9.00 3.92 24.22
N HIS A 304 7.90 3.56 23.54
CA HIS A 304 6.67 3.09 24.18
C HIS A 304 6.09 1.84 23.50
N PRO A 305 6.84 0.73 23.44
CA PRO A 305 6.50 -0.44 22.63
C PRO A 305 5.20 -1.13 23.10
N PHE A 306 4.85 -1.01 24.38
CA PHE A 306 3.67 -1.63 24.96
C PHE A 306 2.42 -0.75 24.98
N LYS A 307 2.53 0.57 24.73
CA LYS A 307 1.35 1.47 24.69
C LYS A 307 0.39 1.04 23.58
N HIS A 308 0.94 0.59 22.45
CA HIS A 308 0.18 0.13 21.28
C HIS A 308 0.86 -1.07 20.63
N ILE A 309 0.72 -2.24 21.25
CA ILE A 309 1.46 -3.46 20.88
C ILE A 309 1.32 -3.84 19.40
N GLY A 310 0.13 -3.67 18.81
CA GLY A 310 -0.08 -4.02 17.41
C GLY A 310 0.64 -3.09 16.43
N ARG A 311 0.78 -1.80 16.76
CA ARG A 311 1.59 -0.85 15.97
C ARG A 311 3.06 -1.21 16.05
N THR A 312 3.53 -1.62 17.23
CA THR A 312 4.89 -2.12 17.45
C THR A 312 5.15 -3.39 16.63
N ILE A 313 4.21 -4.33 16.56
CA ILE A 313 4.34 -5.55 15.74
C ILE A 313 4.47 -5.19 14.24
N ILE A 314 3.62 -4.29 13.72
CA ILE A 314 3.72 -3.82 12.33
C ILE A 314 5.08 -3.17 12.08
N PHE A 315 5.59 -2.38 13.03
CA PHE A 315 6.87 -1.72 12.91
C PHE A 315 8.06 -2.69 12.97
N ILE A 316 7.99 -3.72 13.82
CA ILE A 316 8.97 -4.80 13.89
C ILE A 316 8.98 -5.58 12.58
N ASP A 317 7.82 -5.97 12.05
CA ASP A 317 7.73 -6.67 10.76
C ASP A 317 8.38 -5.85 9.63
N GLN A 318 8.11 -4.54 9.58
CA GLN A 318 8.78 -3.65 8.62
C GLN A 318 10.30 -3.64 8.81
N THR A 319 10.78 -3.58 10.05
CA THR A 319 12.22 -3.59 10.37
C THR A 319 12.86 -4.89 9.89
N LEU A 320 12.24 -6.03 10.18
CA LEU A 320 12.69 -7.35 9.75
C LEU A 320 12.69 -7.45 8.21
N SER A 321 11.69 -6.90 7.53
CA SER A 321 11.61 -6.85 6.07
C SER A 321 12.78 -6.07 5.45
N ILE A 322 13.14 -4.93 6.03
CA ILE A 322 14.29 -4.11 5.58
C ILE A 322 15.60 -4.88 5.77
N VAL A 323 15.82 -5.45 6.96
CA VAL A 323 17.02 -6.25 7.26
C VAL A 323 17.12 -7.46 6.33
N TRP A 324 16.00 -8.16 6.12
CA TRP A 324 15.94 -9.32 5.24
C TRP A 324 16.27 -8.93 3.79
N SER A 325 15.74 -7.81 3.31
CA SER A 325 16.02 -7.31 1.95
C SER A 325 17.51 -7.04 1.74
N ILE A 326 18.20 -6.47 2.74
CA ILE A 326 19.65 -6.22 2.69
C ILE A 326 20.41 -7.55 2.66
N PHE A 327 20.07 -8.48 3.56
CA PHE A 327 20.71 -9.79 3.62
C PHE A 327 20.47 -10.62 2.36
N PHE A 328 19.28 -10.54 1.76
CA PHE A 328 18.96 -11.18 0.49
C PHE A 328 19.85 -10.65 -0.65
N CYS A 329 20.03 -9.33 -0.77
CA CYS A 329 20.90 -8.78 -1.81
C CYS A 329 22.37 -9.19 -1.59
N ILE A 330 22.85 -9.19 -0.34
CA ILE A 330 24.20 -9.66 0.00
C ILE A 330 24.34 -11.15 -0.34
N SER A 331 23.36 -11.98 0.03
CA SER A 331 23.40 -13.43 -0.21
C SER A 331 23.40 -13.76 -1.71
N VAL A 332 22.69 -13.00 -2.54
CA VAL A 332 22.71 -13.17 -4.01
C VAL A 332 24.11 -12.92 -4.58
N VAL A 333 24.80 -11.87 -4.11
CA VAL A 333 26.19 -11.57 -4.55
C VAL A 333 27.15 -12.66 -4.08
N LEU A 334 27.05 -13.08 -2.82
CA LEU A 334 27.87 -14.17 -2.28
C LEU A 334 27.63 -15.49 -3.01
N PHE A 335 26.36 -15.81 -3.30
CA PHE A 335 25.98 -16.99 -4.08
C PHE A 335 26.62 -16.97 -5.47
N ALA A 336 26.51 -15.86 -6.20
CA ALA A 336 27.13 -15.72 -7.52
C ALA A 336 28.66 -15.86 -7.45
N GLY A 337 29.31 -15.28 -6.44
CA GLY A 337 30.75 -15.42 -6.21
C GLY A 337 31.17 -16.86 -5.91
N LEU A 338 30.41 -17.58 -5.06
CA LEU A 338 30.66 -18.98 -4.74
C LEU A 338 30.52 -19.88 -5.97
N ILE A 339 29.47 -19.69 -6.77
CA ILE A 339 29.29 -20.43 -8.02
C ILE A 339 30.46 -20.15 -8.97
N GLY A 340 30.86 -18.89 -9.14
CA GLY A 340 32.04 -18.54 -9.96
C GLY A 340 33.32 -19.21 -9.47
N HIS A 341 33.53 -19.27 -8.15
CA HIS A 341 34.67 -19.94 -7.54
C HIS A 341 34.68 -21.46 -7.79
N TYR A 342 33.54 -22.14 -7.62
CA TYR A 342 33.44 -23.58 -7.88
C TYR A 342 33.59 -23.91 -9.37
N VAL A 343 33.08 -23.06 -10.26
CA VAL A 343 33.30 -23.19 -11.71
C VAL A 343 34.80 -23.08 -12.02
N TYR A 344 35.50 -22.12 -11.43
CA TYR A 344 36.94 -21.96 -11.61
C TYR A 344 37.74 -23.18 -11.12
N GLN A 345 37.31 -23.80 -10.02
CA GLN A 345 37.93 -25.02 -9.47
C GLN A 345 37.52 -26.31 -10.21
N GLY A 346 36.56 -26.25 -11.12
CA GLY A 346 35.98 -27.44 -11.76
C GLY A 346 35.18 -28.33 -10.80
N ASN A 347 34.75 -27.80 -9.65
CA ASN A 347 34.02 -28.57 -8.63
C ASN A 347 32.51 -28.56 -8.90
N TYR A 348 32.08 -29.39 -9.84
CA TYR A 348 30.67 -29.48 -10.24
C TYR A 348 29.77 -30.10 -9.16
N GLU A 349 30.32 -30.93 -8.28
CA GLU A 349 29.58 -31.52 -7.16
C GLU A 349 29.10 -30.42 -6.20
N GLN A 350 29.98 -29.50 -5.83
CA GLN A 350 29.64 -28.42 -4.91
C GLN A 350 28.64 -27.42 -5.53
N ILE A 351 28.70 -27.21 -6.85
CA ILE A 351 27.69 -26.44 -7.59
C ILE A 351 26.32 -27.11 -7.46
N TYR A 352 26.25 -28.42 -7.74
CA TYR A 352 25.00 -29.18 -7.66
C TYR A 352 24.40 -29.14 -6.24
N ILE A 353 25.22 -29.35 -5.21
CA ILE A 353 24.81 -29.27 -3.81
C ILE A 353 24.26 -27.87 -3.48
N THR A 354 24.98 -26.82 -3.89
CA THR A 354 24.60 -25.43 -3.63
C THR A 354 23.25 -25.06 -4.27
N PHE A 355 23.02 -25.47 -5.52
CA PHE A 355 21.74 -25.29 -6.19
C PHE A 355 20.63 -26.12 -5.55
N THR A 356 20.91 -27.37 -5.17
CA THR A 356 19.93 -28.27 -4.54
C THR A 356 19.42 -27.70 -3.23
N PHE A 357 20.32 -27.25 -2.35
CA PHE A 357 19.91 -26.62 -1.09
C PHE A 357 19.09 -25.37 -1.34
N SER A 358 19.55 -24.47 -2.20
CA SER A 358 18.83 -23.23 -2.54
C SER A 358 17.42 -23.52 -3.05
N PHE A 359 17.28 -24.54 -3.91
CA PHE A 359 15.99 -24.98 -4.45
C PHE A 359 15.06 -25.50 -3.36
N VAL A 360 15.57 -26.30 -2.40
CA VAL A 360 14.77 -26.80 -1.27
C VAL A 360 14.20 -25.64 -0.45
N PHE A 361 14.99 -24.61 -0.15
CA PHE A 361 14.50 -23.44 0.61
C PHE A 361 13.46 -22.64 -0.17
N ILE A 362 13.70 -22.39 -1.45
CA ILE A 362 12.72 -21.74 -2.32
C ILE A 362 11.42 -22.55 -2.35
N CYS A 363 11.47 -23.88 -2.37
CA CYS A 363 10.27 -24.72 -2.30
C CYS A 363 9.47 -24.49 -1.01
N PHE A 364 10.12 -24.42 0.15
CA PHE A 364 9.43 -24.13 1.42
C PHE A 364 8.78 -22.74 1.43
N GLU A 365 9.49 -21.74 0.93
CA GLU A 365 8.97 -20.38 0.76
C GLU A 365 7.74 -20.34 -0.16
N MET A 366 7.81 -21.06 -1.29
CA MET A 366 6.72 -21.17 -2.25
C MET A 366 5.50 -21.87 -1.67
N VAL A 367 5.69 -22.89 -0.81
CA VAL A 367 4.59 -23.55 -0.10
C VAL A 367 3.92 -22.57 0.88
N ALA A 368 4.71 -21.85 1.69
CA ALA A 368 4.17 -20.85 2.62
C ALA A 368 3.41 -19.74 1.89
N GLY A 369 4.00 -19.20 0.81
CA GLY A 369 3.36 -18.20 -0.05
C GLY A 369 2.09 -18.73 -0.74
N PHE A 370 2.08 -20.00 -1.14
CA PHE A 370 0.90 -20.64 -1.73
C PHE A 370 -0.27 -20.70 -0.73
N PHE A 371 -0.02 -21.14 0.51
CA PHE A 371 -1.06 -21.16 1.55
C PHE A 371 -1.60 -19.75 1.84
N GLN A 372 -0.70 -18.78 2.00
CA GLN A 372 -1.07 -17.37 2.21
C GLN A 372 -1.97 -16.85 1.07
N LEU A 373 -1.56 -17.10 -0.18
CA LEU A 373 -2.30 -16.67 -1.36
C LEU A 373 -3.66 -17.35 -1.48
N LEU A 374 -3.70 -18.67 -1.30
CA LEU A 374 -4.93 -19.46 -1.36
C LEU A 374 -5.95 -18.94 -0.34
N ALA A 375 -5.52 -18.72 0.90
CA ALA A 375 -6.38 -18.14 1.94
C ALA A 375 -6.90 -16.77 1.53
N SER A 376 -6.05 -15.90 0.97
CA SER A 376 -6.50 -14.58 0.55
C SER A 376 -7.52 -14.63 -0.59
N LEU A 377 -7.31 -15.47 -1.61
CA LEU A 377 -8.24 -15.60 -2.73
C LEU A 377 -9.58 -16.23 -2.31
N ILE A 378 -9.60 -17.05 -1.25
CA ILE A 378 -10.84 -17.58 -0.65
C ILE A 378 -11.63 -16.49 0.06
N VAL A 379 -10.92 -15.57 0.75
CA VAL A 379 -11.53 -14.50 1.55
C VAL A 379 -11.95 -13.31 0.70
N ASP A 380 -11.23 -13.01 -0.39
CA ASP A 380 -11.50 -11.89 -1.28
C ASP A 380 -12.64 -12.16 -2.28
N ASP A 381 -13.40 -11.11 -2.59
CA ASP A 381 -14.38 -11.03 -3.69
C ASP A 381 -15.23 -12.29 -3.93
N ARG A 382 -15.74 -12.89 -2.84
CA ARG A 382 -16.59 -14.10 -2.88
C ARG A 382 -16.00 -15.22 -3.75
N ARG A 383 -14.67 -15.39 -3.73
CA ARG A 383 -13.92 -16.44 -4.46
C ARG A 383 -13.87 -16.29 -5.99
N ARG A 384 -14.36 -15.18 -6.57
CA ARG A 384 -14.34 -14.94 -8.03
C ARG A 384 -12.92 -14.88 -8.62
N LYS A 385 -11.94 -14.58 -7.79
CA LYS A 385 -10.53 -14.39 -8.18
C LYS A 385 -9.68 -15.67 -8.04
N LEU A 386 -10.26 -16.81 -7.64
CA LEU A 386 -9.55 -18.09 -7.54
C LEU A 386 -8.88 -18.52 -8.86
N LYS A 387 -9.45 -18.14 -10.01
CA LYS A 387 -8.87 -18.40 -11.33
C LYS A 387 -7.46 -17.84 -11.53
N TYR A 388 -7.05 -16.86 -10.74
CA TYR A 388 -5.72 -16.27 -10.82
C TYR A 388 -4.65 -17.02 -10.00
N LEU A 389 -5.02 -18.11 -9.32
CA LEU A 389 -4.07 -18.97 -8.59
C LEU A 389 -2.98 -19.54 -9.51
N LEU A 390 -3.27 -19.75 -10.80
CA LEU A 390 -2.28 -20.20 -11.79
C LEU A 390 -1.12 -19.21 -11.99
N PHE A 391 -1.33 -17.92 -11.68
CA PHE A 391 -0.29 -16.89 -11.75
C PHE A 391 0.49 -16.73 -10.43
N ALA A 392 0.15 -17.52 -9.41
CA ALA A 392 0.78 -17.47 -8.09
C ALA A 392 2.30 -17.58 -8.12
N PRO A 393 2.90 -18.60 -8.78
CA PRO A 393 4.34 -18.83 -8.65
C PRO A 393 5.16 -17.70 -9.25
N LEU A 394 4.74 -17.23 -10.43
CA LEU A 394 5.38 -16.11 -11.12
C LEU A 394 5.29 -14.82 -10.32
N TYR A 395 4.15 -14.58 -9.67
CA TYR A 395 3.97 -13.42 -8.83
C TYR A 395 4.84 -13.47 -7.56
N MET A 396 4.84 -14.58 -6.81
CA MET A 396 5.57 -14.71 -5.55
C MET A 396 7.07 -14.49 -5.74
N LEU A 397 7.67 -15.12 -6.77
CA LEU A 397 9.10 -14.98 -7.06
C LEU A 397 9.45 -13.56 -7.52
N LEU A 398 8.72 -13.02 -8.50
CA LEU A 398 9.07 -11.74 -9.11
C LEU A 398 8.81 -10.58 -8.15
N PHE A 399 7.76 -10.66 -7.33
CA PHE A 399 7.41 -9.61 -6.37
C PHE A 399 8.40 -9.52 -5.21
N TRP A 400 8.79 -10.66 -4.61
CA TRP A 400 9.73 -10.65 -3.49
C TRP A 400 11.09 -10.12 -3.90
N ILE A 401 11.59 -10.56 -5.07
CA ILE A 401 12.87 -10.09 -5.63
C ILE A 401 12.80 -8.58 -5.92
N VAL A 402 11.75 -8.12 -6.61
CA VAL A 402 11.59 -6.69 -6.94
C VAL A 402 11.50 -5.85 -5.66
N ASN A 403 10.74 -6.28 -4.65
CA ASN A 403 10.64 -5.54 -3.39
C ASN A 403 11.98 -5.45 -2.67
N ALA A 404 12.70 -6.56 -2.51
CA ALA A 404 14.01 -6.58 -1.86
C ALA A 404 14.99 -5.61 -2.54
N ILE A 405 15.09 -5.69 -3.88
CA ILE A 405 15.94 -4.80 -4.67
C ILE A 405 15.50 -3.34 -4.50
N THR A 406 14.20 -3.05 -4.54
CA THR A 406 13.71 -1.67 -4.40
C THR A 406 13.97 -1.10 -3.02
N ILE A 407 13.85 -1.88 -1.95
CA ILE A 407 14.17 -1.45 -0.58
C ILE A 407 15.65 -1.10 -0.47
N VAL A 408 16.55 -2.00 -0.88
CA VAL A 408 18.00 -1.78 -0.80
C VAL A 408 18.43 -0.57 -1.63
N THR A 409 17.92 -0.44 -2.86
CA THR A 409 18.28 0.67 -3.75
C THR A 409 17.67 2.02 -3.33
N THR A 410 16.64 2.02 -2.48
CA THR A 410 15.99 3.26 -2.00
C THR A 410 16.35 3.65 -0.59
N PHE A 411 17.01 2.76 0.16
CA PHE A 411 17.40 3.02 1.54
C PHE A 411 18.29 4.26 1.67
N ILE A 412 19.38 4.34 0.89
CA ILE A 412 20.28 5.51 0.89
C ILE A 412 19.54 6.79 0.43
N PRO A 413 18.79 6.79 -0.69
CA PRO A 413 17.95 7.93 -1.05
C PRO A 413 16.96 8.39 0.03
N ALA A 414 16.33 7.46 0.76
CA ALA A 414 15.39 7.78 1.84
C ALA A 414 16.10 8.46 3.03
N VAL A 415 17.28 7.95 3.42
CA VAL A 415 18.13 8.59 4.44
C VAL A 415 18.51 10.00 4.01
N LYS A 416 18.89 10.21 2.73
CA LYS A 416 19.20 11.55 2.20
C LYS A 416 18.00 12.50 2.26
N THR A 417 16.78 12.05 1.93
CA THR A 417 15.58 12.90 2.07
C THR A 417 15.41 13.37 3.52
N ILE A 418 15.56 12.47 4.49
CA ILE A 418 15.35 12.78 5.92
C ILE A 418 16.42 13.72 6.46
N LEU A 419 17.64 13.62 5.97
CA LEU A 419 18.72 14.55 6.32
C LEU A 419 18.62 15.91 5.59
N GLY A 420 17.54 16.16 4.82
CA GLY A 420 17.30 17.43 4.15
C GLY A 420 18.00 17.59 2.79
N TYR A 421 18.67 16.55 2.28
CA TYR A 421 19.43 16.59 1.02
C TYR A 421 18.62 16.11 -0.20
N GLY A 422 17.28 16.01 -0.10
CA GLY A 422 16.44 15.53 -1.19
C GLY A 422 15.06 16.20 -1.22
N SER A 423 14.49 16.34 -2.42
CA SER A 423 13.11 16.81 -2.62
C SER A 423 12.14 15.62 -2.78
N GLY A 424 10.99 15.69 -2.10
CA GLY A 424 9.90 14.72 -2.18
C GLY A 424 8.88 15.00 -3.29
N THR A 425 9.20 15.88 -4.25
CA THR A 425 8.24 16.32 -5.29
C THR A 425 7.76 15.16 -6.15
N TRP A 426 6.46 14.87 -6.05
CA TRP A 426 5.76 13.85 -6.82
C TRP A 426 5.58 14.29 -8.28
N LYS A 427 5.75 13.36 -9.22
CA LYS A 427 5.36 13.51 -10.62
C LYS A 427 4.31 12.44 -10.96
N SER A 428 3.23 12.83 -11.61
CA SER A 428 2.18 11.92 -12.08
C SER A 428 2.76 10.80 -12.95
N PRO A 429 2.22 9.57 -12.89
CA PRO A 429 2.60 8.50 -13.81
C PRO A 429 2.30 8.85 -15.28
N GLU A 430 3.17 8.44 -16.21
CA GLU A 430 2.89 8.52 -17.65
C GLU A 430 1.66 7.65 -17.99
N ARG A 431 0.66 8.25 -18.64
CA ARG A 431 -0.58 7.59 -19.06
C ARG A 431 -0.51 7.20 -20.53
N THR A 432 -1.10 6.06 -20.89
CA THR A 432 -1.25 5.62 -22.29
C THR A 432 -2.73 5.57 -22.64
N LYS A 433 -3.12 6.14 -23.79
CA LYS A 433 -4.50 6.05 -24.31
C LYS A 433 -4.93 4.58 -24.45
N LYS A 434 -6.20 4.31 -24.14
CA LYS A 434 -6.84 2.98 -24.16
C LYS A 434 -6.78 2.34 -25.53
#